data_AF-A0AAD9M2Z9-F1
#
_entry.id   AF-A0AAD9M2Z9-F1
#
_cell.length_a   1.000
_cell.length_b   1.000
_cell.length_c   1.000
_cell.angle_alpha   90.00
_cell.angle_beta   90.00
_cell.angle_gamma   90.00
#
_symmetry.space_group_name_H-M   'P 1'
#
loop_
_entity.id
_entity.type
_entity.pdbx_description
1 polymer ?
#
loop_
_entity_poly.entity_id
_entity_poly.type
_entity_poly.pdbx_seq_one_letter_code
_entity_poly.pdbx_strand_id
1 'polypeptide(L)'
;MFQTYHVKTATHSCRILSCRMALQEPGTTVWCGKWERATDWKALVKLNVQFIELSRAGRKDIETPYHYGALDAETEELIPSLLRLHNYGLLTTDSQPLLASSPRWSTEDSSWYESRQVPFVSFFSQYQTDGASRFLRNILEDSRLIVIWTKYTNGTISSTPKGHEIMLTFERKSKARETIESAPWRVIGSTPATPLSLEDYGLESVPALRQGSILSCMVTVKHERDLYKERSQRTFSEKLAGQNMLAIIEEHAAGAGLKRSIKASKRKGKTWKRWKKNLRNLINR
;
A
#
# COMPACT_ATOMS: atom_id res chain seq x y z
N MET A 1 4.14 25.45 -27.38
CA MET A 1 2.68 25.27 -27.21
C MET A 1 2.49 24.14 -26.21
N PHE A 2 2.32 24.45 -24.92
CA PHE A 2 2.21 23.44 -23.86
C PHE A 2 0.76 22.94 -23.81
N GLN A 3 0.53 21.68 -24.19
CA GLN A 3 -0.76 21.02 -24.05
C GLN A 3 -1.02 20.76 -22.56
N THR A 4 -1.91 21.54 -21.96
CA THR A 4 -2.47 21.27 -20.64
C THR A 4 -3.38 20.04 -20.74
N TYR A 5 -2.87 18.89 -20.30
CA TYR A 5 -3.70 17.70 -20.13
C TYR A 5 -4.61 17.92 -18.92
N HIS A 6 -5.91 18.06 -19.16
CA HIS A 6 -6.91 17.84 -18.12
C HIS A 6 -6.91 16.35 -17.78
N VAL A 7 -6.02 15.96 -16.87
CA VAL A 7 -6.10 14.67 -16.21
C VAL A 7 -7.40 14.72 -15.41
N LYS A 8 -8.44 14.05 -15.92
CA LYS A 8 -9.52 13.62 -15.03
C LYS A 8 -8.83 12.77 -13.99
N THR A 9 -8.75 13.27 -12.77
CA THR A 9 -8.39 12.47 -11.60
C THR A 9 -9.44 11.39 -11.50
N ALA A 10 -9.23 10.29 -12.24
CA ALA A 10 -9.60 8.99 -11.74
C ALA A 10 -8.70 8.82 -10.51
N THR A 11 -9.15 9.37 -9.38
CA THR A 11 -8.90 8.75 -8.10
C THR A 11 -9.22 7.30 -8.38
N HIS A 12 -8.20 6.45 -8.49
CA HIS A 12 -8.41 5.03 -8.30
C HIS A 12 -9.23 4.98 -7.03
N SER A 13 -10.50 4.62 -7.19
CA SER A 13 -11.39 4.43 -6.07
C SER A 13 -10.93 3.12 -5.44
N CYS A 14 -9.75 3.15 -4.80
CA CYS A 14 -9.72 2.70 -3.43
C CYS A 14 -10.92 3.43 -2.83
N ARG A 15 -12.03 2.70 -2.66
CA ARG A 15 -13.19 3.21 -1.95
C ARG A 15 -12.74 3.41 -0.51
N ILE A 16 -11.95 4.45 -0.29
CA ILE A 16 -11.76 5.10 0.99
C ILE A 16 -13.06 5.86 1.23
N LEU A 17 -14.14 5.09 1.36
CA LEU A 17 -15.19 5.45 2.26
C LEU A 17 -14.48 5.29 3.60
N SER A 18 -14.12 6.40 4.23
CA SER A 18 -13.63 6.30 5.60
C SER A 18 -14.68 5.50 6.39
N CYS A 19 -14.25 4.74 7.42
CA CYS A 19 -15.18 4.02 8.30
C CYS A 19 -16.27 4.98 8.89
N ARG A 20 -16.13 6.31 8.71
CA ARG A 20 -17.14 7.37 8.95
C ARG A 20 -18.31 7.47 7.96
N MET A 21 -18.28 6.97 6.72
CA MET A 21 -19.54 6.97 5.91
C MET A 21 -20.53 5.87 6.34
N ALA A 22 -20.13 5.03 7.31
CA ALA A 22 -21.05 4.23 8.12
C ALA A 22 -21.59 5.01 9.35
N LEU A 23 -21.46 6.35 9.40
CA LEU A 23 -22.20 7.18 10.35
C LEU A 23 -23.68 7.27 9.95
N GLN A 24 -24.38 6.15 10.04
CA GLN A 24 -25.83 6.05 10.32
C GLN A 24 -26.31 4.61 10.53
N GLU A 25 -25.48 3.58 10.30
CA GLU A 25 -25.82 2.19 10.62
C GLU A 25 -25.12 1.76 11.93
N PRO A 26 -25.86 1.31 12.96
CA PRO A 26 -25.28 0.86 14.22
C PRO A 26 -24.59 -0.50 14.01
N GLY A 27 -23.34 -0.46 13.57
CA GLY A 27 -22.54 -1.67 13.38
C GLY A 27 -21.15 -1.37 12.82
N THR A 28 -20.30 -0.67 13.57
CA THR A 28 -18.85 -0.76 13.29
C THR A 28 -18.48 -2.25 13.34
N THR A 29 -17.85 -2.76 12.27
CA THR A 29 -17.50 -4.19 12.26
C THR A 29 -16.59 -4.49 13.45
N VAL A 30 -16.57 -5.76 13.87
CA VAL A 30 -15.69 -6.23 14.93
C VAL A 30 -14.22 -5.87 14.66
N TRP A 31 -13.84 -5.63 13.40
CA TRP A 31 -12.50 -5.23 12.99
C TRP A 31 -12.22 -3.74 13.16
N CYS A 32 -13.03 -2.81 12.61
CA CYS A 32 -12.85 -1.36 12.84
C CYS A 32 -12.83 -1.08 14.36
N GLY A 33 -13.71 -1.72 15.15
CA GLY A 33 -13.72 -1.56 16.61
C GLY A 33 -12.45 -2.08 17.32
N LYS A 34 -11.76 -3.11 16.79
CA LYS A 34 -10.46 -3.55 17.35
C LYS A 34 -9.37 -2.52 17.12
N TRP A 35 -9.38 -1.86 15.96
CA TRP A 35 -8.44 -0.80 15.60
C TRP A 35 -8.62 0.43 16.48
N GLU A 36 -9.85 0.88 16.68
CA GLU A 36 -10.19 2.02 17.56
C GLU A 36 -9.72 1.82 19.00
N ARG A 37 -9.74 0.57 19.49
CA ARG A 37 -9.30 0.22 20.85
C ARG A 37 -7.80 -0.06 20.97
N ALA A 38 -7.02 0.04 19.89
CA ALA A 38 -5.58 -0.18 19.96
C ALA A 38 -4.90 0.96 20.75
N THR A 39 -4.31 0.61 21.89
CA THR A 39 -3.71 1.56 22.84
C THR A 39 -2.27 1.93 22.52
N ASP A 40 -1.57 1.08 21.76
CA ASP A 40 -0.18 1.30 21.35
C ASP A 40 0.08 0.88 19.91
N TRP A 41 1.18 1.39 19.35
CA TRP A 41 1.58 1.14 17.96
C TRP A 41 1.82 -0.34 17.65
N LYS A 42 2.33 -1.09 18.63
CA LYS A 42 2.59 -2.52 18.45
C LYS A 42 1.30 -3.30 18.32
N ALA A 43 0.22 -2.87 18.98
CA ALA A 43 -1.11 -3.43 18.83
C ALA A 43 -1.64 -3.20 17.41
N LEU A 44 -1.49 -1.98 16.86
CA LEU A 44 -1.88 -1.68 15.48
C LEU A 44 -1.15 -2.54 14.45
N VAL A 45 0.19 -2.61 14.55
CA VAL A 45 0.99 -3.45 13.65
C VAL A 45 0.57 -4.92 13.74
N LYS A 46 0.27 -5.43 14.94
CA LYS A 46 -0.24 -6.81 15.11
C LYS A 46 -1.62 -7.01 14.47
N LEU A 47 -2.51 -6.03 14.57
CA LEU A 47 -3.83 -6.11 13.93
C LEU A 47 -3.69 -6.16 12.41
N ASN A 48 -2.79 -5.37 11.82
CA ASN A 48 -2.56 -5.43 10.38
C ASN A 48 -1.91 -6.74 9.93
N VAL A 49 -0.96 -7.27 10.72
CA VAL A 49 -0.42 -8.63 10.48
C VAL A 49 -1.52 -9.68 10.52
N GLN A 50 -2.45 -9.61 11.48
CA GLN A 50 -3.59 -10.53 11.55
C GLN A 50 -4.51 -10.39 10.34
N PHE A 51 -4.80 -9.17 9.90
CA PHE A 51 -5.58 -8.90 8.71
C PHE A 51 -4.96 -9.57 7.47
N ILE A 52 -3.69 -9.30 7.17
CA ILE A 52 -2.97 -9.88 6.03
C ILE A 52 -2.97 -11.42 6.08
N GLU A 53 -2.68 -11.99 7.25
CA GLU A 53 -2.63 -13.44 7.46
C GLU A 53 -4.00 -14.11 7.25
N LEU A 54 -5.09 -13.50 7.74
CA LEU A 54 -6.44 -14.02 7.54
C LEU A 54 -6.92 -13.84 6.10
N SER A 55 -6.55 -12.73 5.47
CA SER A 55 -6.82 -12.50 4.06
C SER A 55 -6.20 -13.60 3.19
N ARG A 56 -4.92 -13.90 3.42
CA ARG A 56 -4.21 -15.01 2.76
C ARG A 56 -4.88 -16.36 3.02
N ALA A 57 -5.55 -16.52 4.15
CA ALA A 57 -6.29 -17.74 4.49
C ALA A 57 -7.70 -17.79 3.86
N GLY A 58 -8.06 -16.82 3.01
CA GLY A 58 -9.34 -16.77 2.30
C GLY A 58 -10.52 -16.22 3.10
N ARG A 59 -10.27 -15.59 4.26
CA ARG A 59 -11.34 -14.96 5.06
C ARG A 59 -11.83 -13.70 4.38
N LYS A 60 -13.14 -13.60 4.17
CA LYS A 60 -13.79 -12.45 3.50
C LYS A 60 -14.42 -11.45 4.48
N ASP A 61 -14.68 -11.87 5.71
CA ASP A 61 -15.28 -11.09 6.81
C ASP A 61 -14.23 -10.37 7.66
N ILE A 62 -13.24 -9.78 6.99
CA ILE A 62 -12.15 -9.03 7.61
C ILE A 62 -12.03 -7.69 6.92
N GLU A 63 -11.62 -6.67 7.66
CA GLU A 63 -11.39 -5.33 7.13
C GLU A 63 -10.43 -4.56 8.04
N THR A 64 -9.98 -3.42 7.54
CA THR A 64 -9.25 -2.40 8.31
C THR A 64 -9.88 -1.04 8.01
N PRO A 65 -9.57 0.02 8.76
CA PRO A 65 -10.08 1.37 8.47
C PRO A 65 -9.78 1.90 7.06
N TYR A 66 -8.86 1.26 6.34
CA TYR A 66 -8.41 1.64 5.00
C TYR A 66 -8.59 0.55 3.94
N HIS A 67 -9.13 -0.62 4.29
CA HIS A 67 -9.32 -1.71 3.33
C HIS A 67 -10.57 -2.50 3.67
N TYR A 68 -11.52 -2.55 2.73
CA TYR A 68 -12.75 -3.30 2.85
C TYR A 68 -12.59 -4.71 2.30
N GLY A 69 -12.86 -5.72 3.14
CA GLY A 69 -12.78 -7.12 2.75
C GLY A 69 -11.35 -7.68 2.73
N ALA A 70 -11.19 -8.82 2.08
CA ALA A 70 -9.88 -9.43 1.87
C ALA A 70 -9.01 -8.59 0.90
N LEU A 71 -7.70 -8.74 1.00
CA LEU A 71 -6.75 -8.29 -0.02
C LEU A 71 -7.09 -8.91 -1.37
N ASP A 72 -6.90 -8.11 -2.42
CA ASP A 72 -7.03 -8.57 -3.79
C ASP A 72 -5.96 -9.62 -4.14
N ALA A 73 -6.29 -10.48 -5.09
CA ALA A 73 -5.41 -11.58 -5.52
C ALA A 73 -4.05 -11.09 -6.03
N GLU A 74 -3.97 -9.88 -6.59
CA GLU A 74 -2.70 -9.30 -7.04
C GLU A 74 -1.70 -9.07 -5.90
N THR A 75 -2.19 -8.86 -4.68
CA THR A 75 -1.34 -8.57 -3.51
C THR A 75 -0.69 -9.83 -2.95
N GLU A 76 -1.14 -11.03 -3.33
CA GLU A 76 -0.67 -12.31 -2.77
C GLU A 76 0.85 -12.48 -2.84
N GLU A 77 1.47 -12.06 -3.95
CA GLU A 77 2.93 -12.15 -4.13
C GLU A 77 3.72 -11.20 -3.21
N LEU A 78 3.11 -10.09 -2.77
CA LEU A 78 3.75 -9.11 -1.90
C LEU A 78 3.67 -9.50 -0.43
N ILE A 79 2.71 -10.34 -0.03
CA ILE A 79 2.41 -10.69 1.37
C ILE A 79 3.67 -11.05 2.18
N PRO A 80 4.58 -11.93 1.72
CA PRO A 80 5.77 -12.26 2.50
C PRO A 80 6.64 -11.04 2.82
N SER A 81 6.75 -10.09 1.89
CA SER A 81 7.54 -8.87 2.05
C SER A 81 6.83 -7.84 2.93
N LEU A 82 5.52 -7.66 2.77
CA LEU A 82 4.71 -6.79 3.63
C LEU A 82 4.78 -7.22 5.11
N LEU A 83 4.69 -8.53 5.36
CA LEU A 83 4.85 -9.09 6.72
C LEU A 83 6.26 -8.85 7.29
N ARG A 84 7.30 -8.80 6.45
CA ARG A 84 8.65 -8.44 6.91
C ARG A 84 8.74 -6.97 7.30
N LEU A 85 8.14 -6.06 6.55
CA LEU A 85 8.07 -4.64 6.90
C LEU A 85 7.39 -4.41 8.27
N HIS A 86 6.32 -5.16 8.56
CA HIS A 86 5.68 -5.14 9.87
C HIS A 86 6.59 -5.56 11.03
N ASN A 87 7.57 -6.43 10.79
CA ASN A 87 8.54 -6.76 11.83
C ASN A 87 9.31 -5.52 12.25
N TYR A 88 9.61 -4.59 11.33
CA TYR A 88 10.29 -3.31 11.62
C TYR A 88 9.36 -2.24 12.19
N GLY A 89 8.08 -2.56 12.40
CA GLY A 89 7.08 -1.63 12.92
C GLY A 89 6.52 -0.68 11.87
N LEU A 90 6.71 -0.97 10.58
CA LEU A 90 6.07 -0.23 9.49
C LEU A 90 4.66 -0.78 9.29
N LEU A 91 3.64 0.07 9.34
CA LEU A 91 2.23 -0.29 9.21
C LEU A 91 1.77 -0.05 7.76
N THR A 92 1.89 -1.05 6.89
CA THR A 92 1.49 -0.95 5.48
C THR A 92 -0.03 -0.82 5.33
N THR A 93 -0.48 0.15 4.54
CA THR A 93 -1.91 0.46 4.36
C THR A 93 -2.41 0.21 2.95
N ASP A 94 -1.54 0.36 1.97
CA ASP A 94 -1.85 0.14 0.57
C ASP A 94 -0.60 -0.34 -0.15
N SER A 95 -0.75 -1.18 -1.16
CA SER A 95 0.37 -1.67 -1.95
C SER A 95 -0.13 -2.29 -3.22
N GLN A 96 0.66 -2.13 -4.27
CA GLN A 96 0.36 -2.72 -5.55
C GLN A 96 1.63 -3.25 -6.21
N PRO A 97 1.58 -4.46 -6.80
CA PRO A 97 2.74 -5.04 -7.46
C PRO A 97 3.01 -4.34 -8.80
N LEU A 98 4.14 -4.71 -9.41
CA LEU A 98 4.37 -4.45 -10.82
C LEU A 98 3.34 -5.25 -11.61
N LEU A 99 2.35 -4.55 -12.18
CA LEU A 99 1.38 -5.18 -13.07
C LEU A 99 1.74 -4.85 -14.50
N ALA A 100 1.71 -5.89 -15.33
CA ALA A 100 1.67 -5.72 -16.77
C ALA A 100 0.70 -6.76 -17.31
N SER A 101 -0.52 -6.34 -17.66
CA SER A 101 -1.56 -7.26 -18.13
C SER A 101 -1.42 -7.51 -19.62
N SER A 102 -1.88 -8.67 -20.09
CA SER A 102 -2.12 -8.90 -21.52
C SER A 102 -3.45 -8.26 -21.93
N PRO A 103 -3.67 -7.95 -23.23
CA PRO A 103 -4.95 -7.44 -23.72
C PRO A 103 -6.14 -8.31 -23.29
N ARG A 104 -7.18 -7.69 -22.73
CA ARG A 104 -8.43 -8.32 -22.28
C ARG A 104 -9.63 -7.58 -22.84
N TRP A 105 -10.73 -8.30 -23.07
CA TRP A 105 -11.99 -7.70 -23.49
C TRP A 105 -12.81 -7.26 -22.27
N SER A 106 -13.23 -5.99 -22.23
CA SER A 106 -14.21 -5.47 -21.28
C SER A 106 -15.60 -5.51 -21.92
N THR A 107 -16.52 -6.25 -21.31
CA THR A 107 -17.93 -6.27 -21.74
C THR A 107 -18.65 -4.97 -21.43
N GLU A 108 -18.26 -4.28 -20.35
CA GLU A 108 -18.84 -3.01 -19.93
C GLU A 108 -18.55 -1.90 -20.95
N ASP A 109 -17.29 -1.77 -21.36
CA ASP A 109 -16.88 -0.74 -22.32
C ASP A 109 -17.02 -1.19 -23.79
N SER A 110 -17.33 -2.47 -24.00
CA SER A 110 -17.25 -3.14 -25.32
C SER A 110 -15.94 -2.77 -26.03
N SER A 111 -14.82 -3.00 -25.36
CA SER A 111 -13.49 -2.66 -25.86
C SER A 111 -12.40 -3.59 -25.32
N TRP A 112 -11.33 -3.76 -26.09
CA TRP A 112 -10.09 -4.36 -25.63
C TRP A 112 -9.31 -3.33 -24.81
N TYR A 113 -8.76 -3.75 -23.68
CA TYR A 113 -7.93 -2.91 -22.82
C TYR A 113 -6.70 -3.67 -22.32
N GLU A 114 -5.67 -2.90 -22.01
CA GLU A 114 -4.42 -3.37 -21.41
C GLU A 114 -4.02 -2.35 -20.36
N SER A 115 -3.56 -2.85 -19.21
CA SER A 115 -3.17 -2.05 -18.05
C SER A 115 -1.74 -2.36 -17.63
N ARG A 116 -1.05 -1.34 -17.16
CA ARG A 116 0.27 -1.45 -16.54
C ARG A 116 0.33 -0.61 -15.29
N GLN A 117 1.14 -1.04 -14.32
CA GLN A 117 1.22 -0.42 -13.02
C GLN A 117 2.66 -0.41 -12.51
N VAL A 118 3.10 0.75 -12.02
CA VAL A 118 4.35 0.90 -11.29
C VAL A 118 4.14 0.38 -9.86
N PRO A 119 5.04 -0.47 -9.33
CA PRO A 119 4.89 -0.99 -7.98
C PRO A 119 5.00 0.14 -6.95
N PHE A 120 4.15 0.10 -5.93
CA PHE A 120 4.27 1.02 -4.79
C PHE A 120 3.82 0.39 -3.49
N VAL A 121 4.19 1.05 -2.39
CA VAL A 121 3.71 0.73 -1.05
C VAL A 121 3.49 2.01 -0.27
N SER A 122 2.37 2.05 0.45
CA SER A 122 2.06 3.07 1.44
C SER A 122 2.14 2.47 2.83
N PHE A 123 2.76 3.18 3.77
CA PHE A 123 2.86 2.74 5.16
C PHE A 123 2.95 3.91 6.13
N PHE A 124 2.53 3.65 7.36
CA PHE A 124 2.82 4.52 8.49
C PHE A 124 4.01 4.02 9.31
N SER A 125 4.73 4.94 9.96
CA SER A 125 5.80 4.64 10.91
C SER A 125 5.77 5.60 12.10
N GLN A 126 6.10 5.12 13.30
CA GLN A 126 6.36 6.02 14.43
C GLN A 126 7.68 6.77 14.23
N TYR A 127 7.62 8.10 14.29
CA TYR A 127 8.75 9.01 14.15
C TYR A 127 9.20 9.55 15.52
N GLN A 128 9.62 8.66 16.41
CA GLN A 128 9.99 9.01 17.80
C GLN A 128 11.37 8.51 18.22
N THR A 129 12.06 7.81 17.33
CA THR A 129 13.36 7.20 17.65
C THR A 129 14.42 7.69 16.67
N ASP A 130 15.68 7.67 17.11
CA ASP A 130 16.82 7.94 16.24
C ASP A 130 16.84 6.99 15.03
N GLY A 131 16.38 5.74 15.23
CA GLY A 131 16.24 4.76 14.17
C GLY A 131 15.21 5.17 13.13
N ALA A 132 14.05 5.72 13.52
CA ALA A 132 13.04 6.21 12.58
C ALA A 132 13.53 7.42 11.77
N SER A 133 14.27 8.34 12.41
CA SER A 133 14.87 9.49 11.73
C SER A 133 15.96 9.06 10.74
N ARG A 134 16.80 8.11 11.12
CA ARG A 134 17.82 7.51 10.25
C ARG A 134 17.20 6.74 9.08
N PHE A 135 16.16 5.96 9.34
CA PHE A 135 15.41 5.24 8.32
C PHE A 135 14.85 6.20 7.27
N LEU A 136 14.14 7.24 7.70
CA LEU A 136 13.57 8.23 6.79
C LEU A 136 14.65 8.90 5.94
N ARG A 137 15.74 9.35 6.56
CA ARG A 137 16.86 9.94 5.82
C ARG A 137 17.42 8.96 4.78
N ASN A 138 17.67 7.72 5.17
CA ASN A 138 18.25 6.72 4.27
C ASN A 138 17.34 6.41 3.06
N ILE A 139 16.01 6.29 3.27
CA ILE A 139 15.10 6.05 2.14
C ILE A 139 14.93 7.29 1.24
N LEU A 140 15.07 8.49 1.78
CA LEU A 140 14.99 9.75 1.00
C LEU A 140 16.24 9.98 0.15
N GLU A 141 17.39 9.54 0.64
CA GLU A 141 18.68 9.64 -0.05
C GLU A 141 18.90 8.50 -1.05
N ASP A 142 18.08 7.44 -1.02
CA ASP A 142 18.20 6.32 -1.95
C ASP A 142 17.76 6.73 -3.36
N SER A 143 18.76 6.88 -4.24
CA SER A 143 18.57 7.25 -5.64
C SER A 143 17.72 6.26 -6.47
N ARG A 144 17.41 5.07 -5.94
CA ARG A 144 16.53 4.07 -6.55
C ARG A 144 15.06 4.30 -6.22
N LEU A 145 14.73 5.13 -5.22
CA LEU A 145 13.36 5.30 -4.77
C LEU A 145 12.81 6.69 -5.11
N ILE A 146 11.49 6.76 -5.23
CA ILE A 146 10.74 8.01 -5.08
C ILE A 146 9.91 7.87 -3.81
N VAL A 147 10.07 8.82 -2.90
CA VAL A 147 9.39 8.82 -1.59
C VAL A 147 8.60 10.10 -1.44
N ILE A 148 7.29 9.95 -1.23
CA ILE A 148 6.41 11.04 -0.78
C ILE A 148 6.11 10.78 0.69
N TRP A 149 6.24 11.79 1.54
CA TRP A 149 5.93 11.63 2.96
C TRP A 149 5.25 12.84 3.60
N THR A 150 4.48 12.54 4.64
CA THR A 150 3.88 13.53 5.54
C THR A 150 4.06 13.10 6.98
N LYS A 151 4.55 14.01 7.81
CA LYS A 151 4.70 13.84 9.25
C LYS A 151 3.59 14.58 9.99
N TYR A 152 2.93 13.85 10.88
CA TYR A 152 1.89 14.32 11.79
C TYR A 152 2.50 14.42 13.18
N THR A 153 2.46 15.59 13.80
CA THR A 153 2.93 15.82 15.17
C THR A 153 1.94 16.69 15.91
N ASN A 154 1.23 16.14 16.89
CA ASN A 154 0.29 16.90 17.75
C ASN A 154 -0.69 17.79 16.95
N GLY A 155 -1.24 17.28 15.84
CA GLY A 155 -2.12 18.03 14.95
C GLY A 155 -1.43 18.98 13.95
N THR A 156 -0.10 19.14 14.04
CA THR A 156 0.69 19.85 13.03
C THR A 156 1.09 18.89 11.92
N ILE A 157 0.92 19.32 10.68
CA ILE A 157 1.31 18.56 9.49
C ILE A 157 2.56 19.21 8.90
N SER A 158 3.60 18.41 8.73
CA SER A 158 4.81 18.77 7.99
C SER A 158 5.00 17.77 6.87
N SER A 159 4.90 18.21 5.61
CA SER A 159 5.04 17.33 4.45
C SER A 159 6.28 17.69 3.64
N THR A 160 6.69 16.80 2.73
CA THR A 160 7.60 17.19 1.65
C THR A 160 7.06 18.40 0.89
N PRO A 161 7.93 19.24 0.30
CA PRO A 161 7.49 20.23 -0.68
C PRO A 161 6.68 19.53 -1.78
N LYS A 162 5.65 20.21 -2.29
CA LYS A 162 4.74 19.72 -3.34
C LYS A 162 5.55 19.07 -4.48
N GLY A 163 5.64 17.74 -4.45
CA GLY A 163 6.20 16.97 -5.55
C GLY A 163 5.25 17.00 -6.74
N HIS A 164 5.76 16.65 -7.92
CA HIS A 164 4.86 16.34 -9.03
C HIS A 164 4.11 15.06 -8.71
N GLU A 165 2.85 14.97 -9.16
CA GLU A 165 2.11 13.71 -9.12
C GLU A 165 2.93 12.58 -9.76
N ILE A 166 2.97 11.43 -9.10
CA ILE A 166 3.64 10.24 -9.62
C ILE A 166 2.58 9.44 -10.36
N MET A 167 2.79 9.24 -11.66
CA MET A 167 1.91 8.41 -12.47
C MET A 167 2.20 6.94 -12.17
N LEU A 168 1.19 6.21 -11.70
CA LEU A 168 1.34 4.83 -11.27
C LEU A 168 0.67 3.85 -12.22
N THR A 169 -0.53 4.18 -12.70
CA THR A 169 -1.36 3.25 -13.45
C THR A 169 -1.69 3.81 -14.82
N PHE A 170 -1.48 2.98 -15.83
CA PHE A 170 -1.65 3.31 -17.23
C PHE A 170 -2.57 2.32 -17.89
N GLU A 171 -3.35 2.81 -18.85
CA GLU A 171 -4.26 1.98 -19.63
C GLU A 171 -4.28 2.43 -21.09
N ARG A 172 -4.43 1.48 -21.99
CA ARG A 172 -4.82 1.75 -23.38
C ARG A 172 -6.05 0.93 -23.72
N LYS A 173 -6.93 1.50 -24.55
CA LYS A 173 -8.16 0.86 -25.04
C LYS A 173 -8.25 0.89 -26.55
N SER A 174 -8.84 -0.14 -27.14
CA SER A 174 -9.20 -0.19 -28.56
C SER A 174 -10.51 -0.96 -28.80
N LYS A 175 -11.21 -0.66 -29.89
CA LYS A 175 -12.38 -1.43 -30.32
C LYS A 175 -12.03 -2.76 -30.98
N ALA A 176 -10.82 -2.89 -31.52
CA ALA A 176 -10.31 -4.11 -32.14
C ALA A 176 -9.07 -4.62 -31.39
N ARG A 177 -8.89 -5.94 -31.32
CA ARG A 177 -7.77 -6.56 -30.59
C ARG A 177 -6.45 -6.21 -31.26
N GLU A 178 -6.44 -6.21 -32.58
CA GLU A 178 -5.27 -6.05 -33.45
C GLU A 178 -4.66 -4.66 -33.33
N THR A 179 -5.47 -3.66 -32.98
CA THR A 179 -5.03 -2.26 -32.90
C THR A 179 -4.68 -1.81 -31.48
N ILE A 180 -4.86 -2.67 -30.46
CA ILE A 180 -4.56 -2.31 -29.07
C ILE A 180 -3.08 -1.95 -28.90
N GLU A 181 -2.17 -2.64 -29.58
CA GLU A 181 -0.73 -2.39 -29.46
C GLU A 181 -0.30 -1.01 -29.97
N SER A 182 -1.09 -0.45 -30.89
CA SER A 182 -0.90 0.88 -31.45
C SER A 182 -1.68 1.98 -30.71
N ALA A 183 -2.60 1.60 -29.81
CA ALA A 183 -3.39 2.55 -29.05
C ALA A 183 -2.51 3.30 -28.04
N PRO A 184 -2.73 4.62 -27.84
CA PRO A 184 -1.92 5.41 -26.93
C PRO A 184 -2.20 5.04 -25.47
N TRP A 185 -1.14 4.94 -24.68
CA TRP A 185 -1.22 4.85 -23.23
C TRP A 185 -1.80 6.13 -22.63
N ARG A 186 -2.71 5.96 -21.69
CA ARG A 186 -3.32 7.03 -20.89
C ARG A 186 -3.02 6.78 -19.44
N VAL A 187 -2.75 7.85 -18.70
CA VAL A 187 -2.64 7.80 -17.25
C VAL A 187 -4.06 7.67 -16.68
N ILE A 188 -4.30 6.62 -15.90
CA ILE A 188 -5.58 6.38 -15.22
C ILE A 188 -5.46 6.35 -13.69
N GLY A 189 -4.23 6.38 -13.17
CA GLY A 189 -3.96 6.49 -11.74
C GLY A 189 -2.67 7.26 -11.50
N SER A 190 -2.74 8.26 -10.64
CA SER A 190 -1.58 8.96 -10.07
C SER A 190 -1.70 8.98 -8.56
N THR A 191 -0.55 9.09 -7.87
CA THR A 191 -0.59 9.44 -6.46
C THR A 191 -0.96 10.91 -6.31
N PRO A 192 -1.76 11.28 -5.29
CA PRO A 192 -1.77 12.66 -4.85
C PRO A 192 -0.34 13.08 -4.49
N ALA A 193 0.00 14.36 -4.71
CA ALA A 193 1.30 14.92 -4.36
C ALA A 193 1.59 14.85 -2.83
N THR A 194 0.56 14.56 -2.04
CA THR A 194 0.60 14.36 -0.60
C THR A 194 0.01 12.98 -0.28
N PRO A 195 0.67 12.13 0.53
CA PRO A 195 0.08 10.88 0.97
C PRO A 195 -1.19 11.14 1.77
N LEU A 196 -2.08 10.14 1.79
CA LEU A 196 -3.31 10.19 2.56
C LEU A 196 -3.00 10.41 4.06
N SER A 197 -3.81 11.27 4.66
CA SER A 197 -3.74 11.66 6.05
C SER A 197 -4.43 10.69 6.98
N LEU A 198 -4.16 10.81 8.28
CA LEU A 198 -4.87 10.04 9.29
C LEU A 198 -6.39 10.30 9.22
N GLU A 199 -6.81 11.51 8.89
CA GLU A 199 -8.22 11.87 8.74
C GLU A 199 -8.85 11.20 7.51
N ASP A 200 -8.12 11.12 6.39
CA ASP A 200 -8.61 10.43 5.19
C ASP A 200 -8.95 8.96 5.48
N TYR A 201 -8.23 8.35 6.42
CA TYR A 201 -8.49 6.99 6.90
C TYR A 201 -9.43 6.89 8.12
N GLY A 202 -9.90 8.02 8.67
CA GLY A 202 -10.70 8.04 9.90
C GLY A 202 -9.94 7.51 11.14
N LEU A 203 -8.62 7.73 11.18
CA LEU A 203 -7.70 7.19 12.17
C LEU A 203 -7.30 8.20 13.27
N GLU A 204 -7.77 9.45 13.19
CA GLU A 204 -7.40 10.54 14.09
C GLU A 204 -7.76 10.29 15.57
N SER A 205 -8.79 9.48 15.81
CA SER A 205 -9.27 9.13 17.14
C SER A 205 -8.50 7.97 17.79
N VAL A 206 -7.71 7.21 17.03
CA VAL A 206 -7.05 5.99 17.49
C VAL A 206 -5.93 6.35 18.50
N PRO A 207 -6.02 5.89 19.77
CA PRO A 207 -5.09 6.29 20.82
C PRO A 207 -3.62 6.01 20.48
N ALA A 208 -3.33 4.88 19.82
CA ALA A 208 -1.99 4.49 19.39
C ALA A 208 -1.34 5.46 18.39
N LEU A 209 -2.14 6.23 17.62
CA LEU A 209 -1.65 7.18 16.62
C LEU A 209 -1.50 8.60 17.17
N ARG A 210 -2.12 8.90 18.31
CA ARG A 210 -2.03 10.19 19.00
C ARG A 210 -0.76 10.32 19.85
N GLN A 211 -0.09 9.21 20.12
CA GLN A 211 1.16 9.21 20.87
C GLN A 211 2.29 9.60 19.92
N GLY A 212 2.79 10.83 20.06
CA GLY A 212 3.97 11.38 19.39
C GLY A 212 3.81 11.66 17.89
N SER A 213 4.90 11.53 17.13
CA SER A 213 4.89 11.82 15.70
C SER A 213 4.68 10.57 14.86
N ILE A 214 3.81 10.65 13.86
CA ILE A 214 3.58 9.61 12.86
C ILE A 214 4.06 10.09 11.51
N LEU A 215 4.71 9.22 10.76
CA LEU A 215 5.10 9.45 9.38
C LEU A 215 4.21 8.60 8.48
N SER A 216 3.54 9.22 7.52
CA SER A 216 2.88 8.58 6.38
C SER A 216 3.84 8.62 5.20
N CYS A 217 4.15 7.48 4.61
CA CYS A 217 5.02 7.36 3.45
C CYS A 217 4.27 6.65 2.34
N MET A 218 4.47 7.13 1.11
CA MET A 218 4.28 6.36 -0.10
C MET A 218 5.64 6.25 -0.79
N VAL A 219 6.00 5.03 -1.19
CA VAL A 219 7.28 4.72 -1.82
C VAL A 219 7.00 4.00 -3.14
N THR A 220 7.72 4.37 -4.17
CA THR A 220 7.80 3.64 -5.44
C THR A 220 9.25 3.57 -5.93
N VAL A 221 9.49 2.77 -6.96
CA VAL A 221 10.77 2.72 -7.66
C VAL A 221 10.97 3.98 -8.50
N LYS A 222 12.20 4.45 -8.63
CA LYS A 222 12.51 5.58 -9.48
C LYS A 222 12.37 5.18 -10.94
N HIS A 223 11.58 5.96 -11.67
CA HIS A 223 11.36 5.78 -13.09
C HIS A 223 11.34 7.12 -13.83
N GLU A 224 11.51 7.06 -15.14
CA GLU A 224 11.40 8.21 -16.02
C GLU A 224 9.93 8.66 -16.10
N ARG A 225 9.71 9.98 -16.28
CA ARG A 225 8.34 10.54 -16.35
C ARG A 225 7.55 10.00 -17.55
N ASP A 226 8.25 9.57 -18.58
CA ASP A 226 7.68 9.04 -19.82
C ASP A 226 7.80 7.52 -19.92
N LEU A 227 8.08 6.81 -18.82
CA LEU A 227 8.09 5.34 -18.79
C LEU A 227 6.80 4.73 -19.37
N TYR A 228 5.66 5.41 -19.21
CA TYR A 228 4.39 4.96 -19.76
C TYR A 228 4.33 4.98 -21.31
N LYS A 229 5.24 5.67 -21.97
CA LYS A 229 5.33 5.71 -23.45
C LYS A 229 6.04 4.47 -24.01
N GLU A 230 6.58 3.60 -23.16
CA GLU A 230 7.20 2.35 -23.60
C GLU A 230 6.21 1.46 -24.35
N ARG A 231 6.51 1.21 -25.62
CA ARG A 231 5.66 0.40 -26.50
C ARG A 231 5.59 -1.05 -26.03
N SER A 232 6.76 -1.60 -25.68
CA SER A 232 6.92 -2.99 -25.26
C SER A 232 6.62 -3.15 -23.77
N GLN A 233 5.77 -4.11 -23.45
CA GLN A 233 5.52 -4.56 -22.08
C GLN A 233 6.79 -5.04 -21.41
N ARG A 234 7.60 -5.80 -22.14
CA ARG A 234 8.86 -6.34 -21.66
C ARG A 234 9.80 -5.24 -21.22
N THR A 235 9.96 -4.19 -22.03
CA THR A 235 10.85 -3.06 -21.73
C THR A 235 10.34 -2.26 -20.53
N PHE A 236 9.02 -2.04 -20.44
CA PHE A 236 8.40 -1.43 -19.26
C PHE A 236 8.72 -2.22 -17.99
N SER A 237 8.52 -3.54 -18.02
CA SER A 237 8.81 -4.42 -16.89
C SER A 237 10.31 -4.47 -16.57
N GLU A 238 11.20 -4.57 -17.57
CA GLU A 238 12.66 -4.61 -17.36
C GLU A 238 13.19 -3.33 -16.71
N LYS A 239 12.67 -2.15 -17.10
CA LYS A 239 13.02 -0.86 -16.49
C LYS A 239 12.63 -0.77 -15.00
N LEU A 240 11.63 -1.54 -14.56
CA LEU A 240 11.14 -1.55 -13.17
C LEU A 240 11.62 -2.76 -12.35
N ALA A 241 11.80 -3.91 -12.98
CA ALA A 241 12.11 -5.20 -12.33
C ALA A 241 13.51 -5.25 -11.72
N GLY A 242 14.41 -4.35 -12.12
CA GLY A 242 15.74 -4.22 -11.51
C GLY A 242 15.74 -3.78 -10.05
N GLN A 243 14.58 -3.39 -9.50
CA GLN A 243 14.48 -2.81 -8.16
C GLN A 243 13.36 -3.48 -7.35
N ASN A 244 13.74 -4.37 -6.43
CA ASN A 244 12.81 -4.88 -5.43
C ASN A 244 12.61 -3.83 -4.33
N MET A 245 11.68 -2.90 -4.56
CA MET A 245 11.38 -1.79 -3.65
C MET A 245 11.17 -2.25 -2.20
N LEU A 246 10.39 -3.31 -1.96
CA LEU A 246 10.13 -3.79 -0.60
C LEU A 246 11.39 -4.31 0.08
N ALA A 247 12.30 -4.95 -0.67
CA ALA A 247 13.60 -5.38 -0.15
C ALA A 247 14.50 -4.18 0.17
N ILE A 248 14.48 -3.14 -0.65
CA ILE A 248 15.23 -1.89 -0.40
C ILE A 248 14.71 -1.21 0.88
N ILE A 249 13.40 -1.12 1.08
CA ILE A 249 12.81 -0.56 2.30
C ILE A 249 13.20 -1.40 3.52
N GLU A 250 13.18 -2.73 3.39
CA GLU A 250 13.61 -3.65 4.46
C GLU A 250 15.09 -3.46 4.82
N GLU A 251 15.97 -3.32 3.82
CA GLU A 251 17.40 -3.05 3.99
C GLU A 251 17.61 -1.76 4.79
N HIS A 252 16.95 -0.67 4.39
CA HIS A 252 17.04 0.62 5.10
C HIS A 252 16.48 0.55 6.51
N ALA A 253 15.36 -0.13 6.72
CA ALA A 253 14.78 -0.33 8.05
C ALA A 253 15.76 -1.08 8.97
N ALA A 254 16.41 -2.12 8.45
CA ALA A 254 17.41 -2.89 9.16
C ALA A 254 18.66 -2.08 9.48
N GLY A 255 19.25 -1.41 8.47
CA GLY A 255 20.44 -0.58 8.62
C GLY A 255 20.22 0.64 9.54
N ALA A 256 18.98 1.13 9.60
CA ALA A 256 18.60 2.20 10.50
C ALA A 256 18.45 1.74 11.97
N GLY A 257 18.44 0.44 12.24
CA GLY A 257 18.25 -0.12 13.56
C GLY A 257 16.79 -0.09 14.03
N LEU A 258 15.81 -0.05 13.11
CA LEU A 258 14.42 -0.27 13.48
C LEU A 258 14.29 -1.66 14.11
N LYS A 259 13.88 -1.69 15.38
CA LYS A 259 13.84 -2.94 16.14
C LYS A 259 12.78 -3.85 15.53
N ARG A 260 13.12 -5.14 15.37
CA ARG A 260 12.12 -6.16 15.07
C ARG A 260 11.14 -6.28 16.25
N SER A 261 9.98 -5.63 16.14
CA SER A 261 8.98 -5.48 17.21
C SER A 261 8.33 -6.81 17.61
N ILE A 262 8.36 -7.76 16.68
CA ILE A 262 7.94 -9.14 16.85
C ILE A 262 9.22 -9.97 16.94
N LYS A 263 9.65 -10.33 18.17
CA LYS A 263 10.57 -11.46 18.33
C LYS A 263 9.90 -12.63 17.62
N ALA A 264 10.42 -13.06 16.47
CA ALA A 264 10.06 -14.33 15.85
C ALA A 264 10.21 -15.35 16.96
N SER A 265 9.09 -15.80 17.54
CA SER A 265 9.18 -16.64 18.71
C SER A 265 9.92 -17.89 18.23
N LYS A 266 11.08 -18.17 18.81
CA LYS A 266 11.75 -19.48 18.74
C LYS A 266 10.84 -20.50 19.46
N ARG A 267 9.56 -20.61 19.09
CA ARG A 267 8.66 -21.63 19.60
C ARG A 267 8.82 -22.84 18.70
N LYS A 268 9.77 -23.69 19.12
CA LYS A 268 9.91 -25.08 18.69
C LYS A 268 8.52 -25.72 18.49
N GLY A 269 8.13 -25.99 17.24
CA GLY A 269 7.21 -27.04 16.76
C GLY A 269 5.79 -27.23 17.34
N LYS A 270 5.44 -26.75 18.54
CA LYS A 270 4.20 -27.14 19.24
C LYS A 270 3.07 -26.11 19.10
N THR A 271 3.37 -24.83 18.94
CA THR A 271 2.34 -23.76 18.92
C THR A 271 1.76 -23.52 17.53
N TRP A 272 2.52 -23.75 16.46
CA TRP A 272 2.03 -23.68 15.08
C TRP A 272 0.93 -24.71 14.78
N LYS A 273 1.06 -25.92 15.35
CA LYS A 273 0.01 -26.96 15.26
C LYS A 273 -1.28 -26.54 15.96
N ARG A 274 -1.19 -25.85 17.11
CA ARG A 274 -2.37 -25.34 17.85
C ARG A 274 -3.03 -24.17 17.13
N TRP A 275 -2.25 -23.28 16.51
CA TRP A 275 -2.78 -22.20 15.67
C TRP A 275 -3.46 -22.73 14.40
N LYS A 276 -2.83 -23.67 13.66
CA LYS A 276 -3.48 -24.35 12.53
C LYS A 276 -4.75 -25.11 12.92
N LYS A 277 -4.77 -25.76 14.09
CA LYS A 277 -5.96 -26.46 14.60
C LYS A 277 -7.10 -25.48 14.92
N ASN A 278 -6.79 -24.35 15.54
CA ASN A 278 -7.79 -23.31 15.82
C ASN A 278 -8.26 -22.60 14.55
N LEU A 279 -7.39 -22.37 13.57
CA LEU A 279 -7.77 -21.81 12.27
C LEU A 279 -8.71 -22.76 11.50
N ARG A 280 -8.39 -24.07 11.48
CA ARG A 280 -9.27 -25.09 10.86
C ARG A 280 -10.64 -25.17 11.55
N ASN A 281 -10.69 -25.07 12.87
CA ASN A 281 -11.96 -25.07 13.61
C ASN A 281 -12.79 -23.80 13.40
N LEU A 282 -12.16 -22.68 13.00
CA LEU A 282 -12.85 -21.44 12.66
C LEU A 282 -13.32 -21.39 11.20
N ILE A 283 -12.70 -22.17 10.31
CA ILE A 283 -13.08 -22.26 8.88
C ILE A 283 -14.21 -23.29 8.68
N ASN A 284 -14.32 -24.29 9.56
CA ASN A 284 -15.33 -25.35 9.49
C ASN A 284 -16.59 -25.06 10.35
N ARG A 285 -16.84 -23.81 10.71
CA ARG A 285 -18.06 -23.33 11.35
C ARG A 285 -18.66 -22.24 10.48
#